data_AF-A0A8H7QR48-F1
#
_entry.id   AF-A0A8H7QR48-F1
#
_cell.length_a   1.000
_cell.length_b   1.000
_cell.length_c   1.000
_cell.angle_alpha   90.00
_cell.angle_beta   90.00
_cell.angle_gamma   90.00
#
_symmetry.space_group_name_H-M   'P 1'
#
loop_
_entity.id
_entity.type
_entity.pdbx_description
1 polymer ?
#
loop_
_entity_poly.entity_id
_entity_poly.type
_entity_poly.pdbx_seq_one_letter_code
_entity_poly.pdbx_strand_id
1 'polypeptide(L)'
;MYPTFDMANLSKYRREFLEGAQASTGGRSSKYIARMVGNGSLDGLRGAQEYLRSTNISMLFSGAKKLHNGMGFKAKRKNKTNFVSAANKKLRLAWARKHRELTVSDWHVPGTNRPHQVRPQVQGSGDGVMLWGCISGDGPGYSIAIIDGTIDLNEYVEILKTSLMQALEYYDKQ
;
A
#
# COMPACT_ATOMS: atom_id res chain seq x y z
N MET A 1 16.59 -24.40 48.72
CA MET A 1 17.77 -24.01 47.92
C MET A 1 17.46 -24.36 46.47
N TYR A 2 17.15 -23.36 45.63
CA TYR A 2 16.90 -23.62 44.20
C TYR A 2 18.23 -23.91 43.51
N PRO A 3 18.32 -24.92 42.62
CA PRO A 3 19.55 -25.19 41.90
C PRO A 3 19.87 -23.99 41.00
N THR A 4 21.12 -23.53 41.05
CA THR A 4 21.64 -22.47 40.20
C THR A 4 21.59 -22.93 38.75
N PHE A 5 20.82 -22.21 37.92
CA PHE A 5 20.69 -22.49 36.50
C PHE A 5 22.03 -22.18 35.80
N ASP A 6 22.78 -23.21 35.43
CA ASP A 6 24.00 -23.08 34.63
C ASP A 6 23.63 -22.74 33.17
N MET A 7 23.80 -21.47 32.81
CA MET A 7 23.50 -20.93 31.48
C MET A 7 24.39 -21.50 30.36
N ALA A 8 25.51 -22.16 30.69
CA ALA A 8 26.42 -22.74 29.70
C ALA A 8 25.85 -24.01 29.03
N ASN A 9 24.89 -24.69 29.66
CA ASN A 9 24.35 -25.97 29.20
C ASN A 9 22.96 -25.90 28.53
N LEU A 10 22.42 -24.70 28.29
CA LEU A 10 21.12 -24.52 27.62
C LEU A 10 21.06 -25.18 26.22
N SER A 11 22.19 -25.37 25.55
CA SER A 11 22.26 -26.02 24.23
C SER A 11 21.95 -27.53 24.30
N LYS A 12 22.24 -28.19 25.43
CA LYS A 12 21.95 -29.61 25.68
C LYS A 12 20.45 -29.81 25.95
N TYR A 13 19.89 -29.01 26.86
CA TYR A 13 18.46 -29.02 27.19
C TYR A 13 17.55 -28.53 26.04
N ARG A 14 18.09 -27.70 25.13
CA ARG A 14 17.38 -27.27 23.93
C ARG A 14 17.09 -28.41 22.96
N ARG A 15 17.88 -29.49 22.95
CA ARG A 15 17.62 -30.66 22.09
C ARG A 15 16.59 -31.60 22.71
N GLU A 16 16.64 -31.80 24.01
CA GLU A 16 15.70 -32.64 24.79
C GLU A 16 14.28 -32.04 24.79
N PHE A 17 14.12 -30.71 24.92
CA PHE A 17 12.81 -30.06 24.79
C PHE A 17 12.24 -30.05 23.35
N LEU A 18 13.04 -30.45 22.35
CA LEU A 18 12.70 -30.44 20.93
C LEU A 18 12.66 -31.85 20.31
N GLU A 19 12.39 -32.89 21.12
CA GLU A 19 12.26 -34.29 20.66
C GLU A 19 11.17 -34.53 19.59
N GLY A 20 10.36 -33.51 19.24
CA GLY A 20 9.41 -33.55 18.13
C GLY A 20 9.86 -32.83 16.84
N ALA A 21 11.09 -32.32 16.74
CA ALA A 21 11.55 -31.49 15.62
C ALA A 21 12.11 -32.32 14.45
N GLN A 22 11.27 -33.11 13.79
CA GLN A 22 11.60 -33.66 12.46
C GLN A 22 10.60 -33.22 11.41
N ALA A 23 11.08 -32.43 10.43
CA ALA A 23 10.92 -32.72 9.01
C ALA A 23 11.63 -31.65 8.15
N SER A 24 12.61 -32.07 7.35
CA SER A 24 12.87 -31.38 6.09
C SER A 24 11.72 -31.75 5.15
N THR A 25 10.89 -30.80 4.75
CA THR A 25 9.83 -31.10 3.78
C THR A 25 10.47 -31.52 2.45
N GLY A 26 9.99 -32.60 1.85
CA GLY A 26 10.43 -33.00 0.51
C GLY A 26 10.17 -31.88 -0.52
N GLY A 27 10.99 -31.83 -1.58
CA GLY A 27 10.94 -30.75 -2.59
C GLY A 27 9.57 -30.58 -3.28
N ARG A 28 8.73 -31.63 -3.32
CA ARG A 28 7.36 -31.54 -3.85
C ARG A 28 6.42 -30.76 -2.91
N SER A 29 6.47 -31.04 -1.61
CA SER A 29 5.63 -30.37 -0.61
C SER A 29 6.00 -28.89 -0.50
N SER A 30 7.30 -28.57 -0.55
CA SER A 30 7.77 -27.18 -0.57
C SER A 30 7.25 -26.41 -1.81
N LYS A 31 7.31 -27.00 -3.01
CA LYS A 31 6.73 -26.40 -4.22
C LYS A 31 5.21 -26.18 -4.10
N TYR A 32 4.50 -27.14 -3.53
CA TYR A 32 3.06 -27.03 -3.35
C TYR A 32 2.68 -25.89 -2.38
N ILE A 33 3.39 -25.77 -1.26
CA ILE A 33 3.21 -24.69 -0.30
C ILE A 33 3.55 -23.34 -0.93
N ALA A 34 4.64 -23.26 -1.71
CA ALA A 34 4.97 -22.04 -2.44
C ALA A 34 3.83 -21.60 -3.37
N ARG A 35 3.20 -22.54 -4.08
CA ARG A 35 2.04 -22.25 -4.93
C ARG A 35 0.85 -21.71 -4.12
N MET A 36 0.53 -22.34 -2.99
CA MET A 36 -0.59 -21.94 -2.13
C MET A 36 -0.38 -20.60 -1.41
N VAL A 37 0.87 -20.25 -1.11
CA VAL A 37 1.20 -18.92 -0.60
C VAL A 37 1.13 -17.90 -1.74
N GLY A 38 1.63 -18.24 -2.93
CA GLY A 38 1.66 -17.34 -4.09
C GLY A 38 0.28 -16.99 -4.67
N ASN A 39 -0.67 -17.93 -4.62
CA ASN A 39 -2.05 -17.67 -5.07
C ASN A 39 -2.95 -17.08 -3.95
N GLY A 40 -2.42 -16.92 -2.73
CA GLY A 40 -3.14 -16.37 -1.58
C GLY A 40 -4.09 -17.34 -0.87
N SER A 41 -4.04 -18.65 -1.16
CA SER A 41 -4.80 -19.67 -0.42
C SER A 41 -4.30 -19.86 1.02
N LEU A 42 -3.04 -19.53 1.29
CA LEU A 42 -2.46 -19.47 2.64
C LEU A 42 -2.03 -18.03 2.95
N ASP A 43 -2.32 -17.58 4.16
CA ASP A 43 -2.05 -16.23 4.69
C ASP A 43 -0.56 -15.94 4.98
N GLY A 44 0.35 -16.68 4.32
CA GLY A 44 1.80 -16.55 4.46
C GLY A 44 2.39 -17.62 5.39
N LEU A 45 3.30 -17.19 6.27
CA LEU A 45 4.11 -18.10 7.10
C LEU A 45 3.26 -18.91 8.10
N ARG A 46 2.26 -18.28 8.74
CA ARG A 46 1.45 -18.91 9.77
C ARG A 46 0.52 -19.97 9.18
N GLY A 47 -0.21 -19.65 8.11
CA GLY A 47 -1.03 -20.62 7.39
C GLY A 47 -0.21 -21.73 6.75
N ALA A 48 1.02 -21.46 6.29
CA ALA A 48 1.92 -22.52 5.85
C ALA A 48 2.31 -23.48 6.99
N GLN A 49 2.53 -22.97 8.21
CA GLN A 49 2.81 -23.80 9.37
C GLN A 49 1.58 -24.62 9.80
N GLU A 50 0.41 -23.99 9.85
CA GLU A 50 -0.85 -24.66 10.21
C GLU A 50 -1.22 -25.74 9.20
N TYR A 51 -1.04 -25.47 7.91
CA TYR A 51 -1.22 -26.45 6.84
C TYR A 51 -0.26 -27.64 6.98
N LEU A 52 1.02 -27.40 7.27
CA LEU A 52 1.96 -28.50 7.48
C LEU A 52 1.58 -29.36 8.69
N ARG A 53 1.12 -28.71 9.77
CA ARG A 53 0.63 -29.40 10.96
C ARG A 53 -0.59 -30.27 10.66
N SER A 54 -1.51 -29.83 9.79
CA SER A 54 -2.67 -30.65 9.38
C SER A 54 -2.29 -31.85 8.51
N THR A 55 -1.15 -31.78 7.81
CA THR A 55 -0.58 -32.91 7.03
C THR A 55 0.29 -33.85 7.87
N ASN A 56 0.18 -33.83 9.20
CA ASN A 56 1.02 -34.58 10.16
C ASN A 56 2.52 -34.23 10.10
N ILE A 57 2.88 -33.07 9.55
CA ILE A 57 4.24 -32.54 9.57
C ILE A 57 4.33 -31.52 10.70
N SER A 58 4.71 -31.99 11.89
CA SER A 58 4.91 -31.12 13.05
C SER A 58 6.19 -30.30 12.87
N MET A 59 6.06 -28.97 12.79
CA MET A 59 7.19 -28.08 12.61
C MET A 59 7.08 -26.86 13.53
N LEU A 60 8.20 -26.51 14.16
CA LEU A 60 8.34 -25.28 14.93
C LEU A 60 8.24 -24.06 14.01
N PHE A 61 7.80 -22.93 14.56
CA PHE A 61 7.70 -21.66 13.80
C PHE A 61 9.04 -21.25 13.17
N SER A 62 10.16 -21.52 13.85
CA SER A 62 11.51 -21.26 13.36
C SER A 62 11.87 -22.13 12.13
N GLY A 63 11.43 -23.38 12.10
CA GLY A 63 11.56 -24.28 10.94
C GLY A 63 10.71 -23.79 9.76
N ALA A 64 9.46 -23.41 10.05
CA ALA A 64 8.54 -22.82 9.07
C ALA A 64 9.15 -21.57 8.42
N LYS A 65 9.76 -20.69 9.25
CA LYS A 65 10.39 -19.46 8.79
C LYS A 65 11.58 -19.74 7.87
N LYS A 66 12.44 -20.71 8.22
CA LYS A 66 13.57 -21.12 7.36
C LYS A 66 13.08 -21.66 6.02
N LEU A 67 12.06 -22.52 6.03
CA LEU A 67 11.44 -23.06 4.83
C LEU A 67 10.81 -21.96 3.97
N HIS A 68 10.06 -21.05 4.58
CA HIS A 68 9.43 -19.91 3.90
C HIS A 68 10.45 -18.99 3.22
N ASN A 69 11.52 -18.66 3.92
CA ASN A 69 12.63 -17.86 3.37
C ASN A 69 13.40 -18.64 2.28
N GLY A 70 13.60 -19.95 2.46
CA GLY A 70 14.24 -20.82 1.48
C GLY A 70 13.45 -20.95 0.17
N MET A 71 12.12 -20.78 0.21
CA MET A 71 11.27 -20.68 -0.96
C MET A 71 11.29 -19.28 -1.62
N GLY A 72 12.06 -18.33 -1.10
CA GLY A 72 12.19 -16.98 -1.66
C GLY A 72 11.09 -16.00 -1.24
N PHE A 73 10.18 -16.38 -0.34
CA PHE A 73 9.17 -15.46 0.17
C PHE A 73 9.77 -14.47 1.16
N LYS A 74 9.40 -13.20 1.01
CA LYS A 74 9.77 -12.11 1.91
C LYS A 74 8.52 -11.42 2.41
N ALA A 75 8.43 -11.21 3.72
CA ALA A 75 7.35 -10.43 4.30
C ALA A 75 7.50 -8.96 3.86
N LYS A 76 6.44 -8.39 3.29
CA LYS A 76 6.35 -6.97 2.93
C LYS A 76 5.09 -6.38 3.53
N ARG A 77 5.19 -5.18 4.11
CA ARG A 77 3.98 -4.43 4.49
C ARG A 77 3.19 -4.11 3.22
N LYS A 78 1.91 -4.47 3.21
CA LYS A 78 1.01 -4.11 2.11
C LYS A 78 0.89 -2.59 2.08
N ASN A 79 1.16 -1.99 0.91
CA ASN A 79 0.92 -0.57 0.72
C ASN A 79 -0.58 -0.32 0.83
N LYS A 80 -0.98 0.64 1.68
CA LYS A 80 -2.37 1.08 1.75
C LYS A 80 -2.70 1.78 0.44
N THR A 81 -3.67 1.24 -0.29
CA THR A 81 -4.19 1.82 -1.53
C THR A 81 -5.68 1.93 -1.42
N ASN A 82 -6.26 2.95 -2.04
CA ASN A 82 -7.71 3.09 -2.11
C ASN A 82 -8.31 1.90 -2.89
N PHE A 83 -9.48 1.43 -2.46
CA PHE A 83 -10.21 0.40 -3.18
C PHE A 83 -10.67 0.96 -4.53
N VAL A 84 -10.45 0.20 -5.61
CA VAL A 84 -10.93 0.54 -6.95
C VAL A 84 -11.74 -0.63 -7.48
N SER A 85 -13.03 -0.39 -7.72
CA SER A 85 -13.95 -1.39 -8.27
C SER A 85 -13.48 -1.89 -9.65
N ALA A 86 -13.93 -3.07 -10.06
CA ALA A 86 -13.61 -3.61 -11.38
C ALA A 86 -14.09 -2.69 -12.52
N ALA A 87 -15.25 -2.06 -12.36
CA ALA A 87 -15.77 -1.06 -13.29
C ALA A 87 -14.82 0.16 -13.39
N ASN A 88 -14.42 0.73 -12.24
CA ASN A 88 -13.50 1.88 -12.23
C ASN A 88 -12.12 1.53 -12.78
N LYS A 89 -11.62 0.30 -12.58
CA LYS A 89 -10.37 -0.17 -13.21
C LYS A 89 -10.46 -0.14 -14.74
N LYS A 90 -11.57 -0.61 -15.31
CA LYS A 90 -11.79 -0.57 -16.77
C LYS A 90 -11.83 0.86 -17.30
N LEU A 91 -12.56 1.75 -16.63
CA LEU A 91 -12.64 3.17 -17.01
C LEU A 91 -11.28 3.86 -16.95
N ARG A 92 -10.53 3.68 -15.85
CA ARG A 92 -9.18 4.24 -15.70
C ARG A 92 -8.21 3.73 -16.76
N LEU A 93 -8.27 2.44 -17.08
CA LEU A 93 -7.43 1.85 -18.12
C LEU A 93 -7.78 2.36 -19.52
N ALA A 94 -9.07 2.47 -19.85
CA ALA A 94 -9.52 3.01 -21.12
C ALA A 94 -9.07 4.47 -21.30
N TRP A 95 -9.21 5.30 -20.25
CA TRP A 95 -8.73 6.67 -20.24
C TRP A 95 -7.21 6.74 -20.47
N ALA A 96 -6.43 5.94 -19.74
CA ALA A 96 -4.97 5.92 -19.87
C ALA A 96 -4.52 5.47 -21.27
N ARG A 97 -5.22 4.51 -21.87
CA ARG A 97 -4.93 4.06 -23.25
C ARG A 97 -5.27 5.13 -24.28
N LYS A 98 -6.41 5.82 -24.13
CA LYS A 98 -6.82 6.91 -25.02
C LYS A 98 -5.84 8.08 -25.01
N HIS A 99 -5.26 8.37 -23.85
CA HIS A 99 -4.36 9.52 -23.64
C HIS A 99 -2.88 9.10 -23.54
N ARG A 100 -2.52 7.92 -24.07
CA ARG A 100 -1.16 7.37 -23.96
C ARG A 100 -0.09 8.20 -24.71
N GLU A 101 -0.52 8.98 -25.70
CA GLU A 101 0.34 9.79 -26.56
C GLU A 101 0.38 11.26 -26.12
N LEU A 102 -0.32 11.63 -25.04
CA LEU A 102 -0.25 12.99 -24.50
C LEU A 102 1.20 13.32 -24.12
N THR A 103 1.74 14.29 -24.82
CA THR A 103 3.07 14.83 -24.64
C THR A 103 3.11 15.78 -23.45
N VAL A 104 4.30 16.12 -22.96
CA VAL A 104 4.47 17.08 -21.87
C VAL A 104 3.76 18.41 -22.17
N SER A 105 3.75 18.89 -23.42
CA SER A 105 2.99 20.07 -23.83
C SER A 105 1.47 19.88 -23.69
N ASP A 106 0.95 18.69 -23.97
CA ASP A 106 -0.48 18.38 -23.78
C ASP A 106 -0.87 18.29 -22.31
N TRP A 107 0.09 18.12 -21.40
CA TRP A 107 -0.10 18.21 -19.94
C TRP A 107 0.11 19.61 -19.38
N HIS A 108 0.60 20.58 -20.18
CA HIS A 108 0.71 21.99 -19.77
C HIS A 108 -0.65 22.72 -19.79
N VAL A 109 -1.75 21.98 -19.62
CA VAL A 109 -3.07 22.54 -19.33
C VAL A 109 -3.09 22.99 -17.86
N PRO A 110 -3.57 24.19 -17.54
CA PRO A 110 -3.77 24.59 -16.15
C PRO A 110 -4.62 23.55 -15.40
N GLY A 111 -4.11 22.97 -14.30
CA GLY A 111 -4.91 22.17 -13.37
C GLY A 111 -4.33 20.86 -12.80
N THR A 112 -3.10 20.40 -13.09
CA THR A 112 -2.64 19.05 -12.64
C THR A 112 -1.43 19.04 -11.69
N ASN A 113 -1.55 18.34 -10.56
CA ASN A 113 -0.53 18.20 -9.50
C ASN A 113 0.53 17.12 -9.80
N ARG A 114 1.80 17.41 -9.45
CA ARG A 114 2.92 16.43 -9.50
C ARG A 114 3.10 15.69 -8.16
N PRO A 115 3.57 14.44 -8.15
CA PRO A 115 3.68 13.63 -6.92
C PRO A 115 4.56 14.22 -5.81
N HIS A 116 5.57 15.04 -6.14
CA HIS A 116 6.46 15.66 -5.14
C HIS A 116 5.87 16.93 -4.51
N GLN A 117 4.79 17.47 -5.08
CA GLN A 117 4.11 18.68 -4.59
C GLN A 117 3.07 18.37 -3.51
N VAL A 118 2.81 17.08 -3.22
CA VAL A 118 1.79 16.67 -2.24
C VAL A 118 2.42 15.77 -1.19
N ARG A 119 2.29 16.16 0.09
CA ARG A 119 2.59 15.29 1.24
C ARG A 119 1.31 15.07 2.05
N PRO A 120 0.69 13.88 2.01
CA PRO A 120 -0.50 13.63 2.80
C PRO A 120 -0.14 13.51 4.29
N GLN A 121 -0.71 14.39 5.12
CA GLN A 121 -0.86 14.20 6.56
C GLN A 121 -2.35 14.10 6.89
N VAL A 122 -2.69 13.25 7.87
CA VAL A 122 -4.08 13.06 8.32
C VAL A 122 -4.17 13.54 9.76
N GLN A 123 -5.00 14.57 10.00
CA GLN A 123 -5.40 15.05 11.32
C GLN A 123 -6.89 14.76 11.50
N GLY A 124 -7.26 14.10 12.60
CA GLY A 124 -8.60 13.52 12.81
C GLY A 124 -9.53 14.32 13.70
N SER A 125 -9.18 15.56 14.07
CA SER A 125 -9.93 16.39 15.02
C SER A 125 -10.48 17.66 14.37
N GLY A 126 -11.78 17.63 14.07
CA GLY A 126 -12.74 18.74 14.24
C GLY A 126 -12.66 19.97 13.33
N ASP A 127 -11.49 20.60 13.23
CA ASP A 127 -11.35 21.93 12.61
C ASP A 127 -10.52 21.81 11.33
N GLY A 128 -11.22 21.65 10.21
CA GLY A 128 -10.64 21.66 8.88
C GLY A 128 -11.15 22.87 8.10
N VAL A 129 -10.25 23.66 7.54
CA VAL A 129 -10.61 24.68 6.54
C VAL A 129 -10.63 24.01 5.17
N MET A 130 -11.74 24.16 4.44
CA MET A 130 -11.78 23.72 3.04
C MET A 130 -11.20 24.83 2.16
N LEU A 131 -10.24 24.46 1.31
CA LEU A 131 -9.56 25.37 0.39
C LEU A 131 -9.81 24.89 -1.03
N TRP A 132 -10.17 25.82 -1.91
CA TRP A 132 -10.11 25.61 -3.34
C TRP A 132 -8.99 26.45 -3.93
N GLY A 133 -8.23 25.85 -4.86
CA GLY A 133 -7.19 26.53 -5.62
C GLY A 133 -6.90 25.75 -6.90
N CYS A 134 -6.29 26.42 -7.87
CA CYS A 134 -5.84 25.81 -9.12
C CYS A 134 -4.32 25.88 -9.22
N ILE A 135 -3.69 24.96 -9.97
CA ILE A 135 -2.24 24.90 -10.16
C ILE A 135 -1.98 24.55 -11.62
N SER A 136 -1.09 25.29 -12.30
CA SER A 136 -0.70 25.06 -13.69
C SER A 136 0.77 24.62 -13.81
N GLY A 137 1.22 24.33 -15.03
CA GLY A 137 2.63 24.07 -15.30
C GLY A 137 3.57 25.21 -14.89
N ASP A 138 3.08 26.46 -14.89
CA ASP A 138 3.85 27.66 -14.55
C ASP A 138 3.87 27.94 -13.04
N GLY A 139 2.96 27.34 -12.28
CA GLY A 139 2.88 27.54 -10.84
C GLY A 139 1.46 27.47 -10.28
N PRO A 140 1.30 27.66 -8.95
CA PRO A 140 -0.02 27.78 -8.34
C PRO A 140 -0.75 29.02 -8.86
N GLY A 141 -2.06 28.91 -9.06
CA GLY A 141 -2.93 30.05 -9.28
C GLY A 141 -2.91 30.97 -8.07
N TYR A 142 -2.96 32.29 -8.31
CA TYR A 142 -2.88 33.28 -7.25
C TYR A 142 -4.14 33.31 -6.36
N SER A 143 -5.28 32.87 -6.89
CA SER A 143 -6.56 32.84 -6.18
C SER A 143 -6.76 31.52 -5.42
N ILE A 144 -6.88 31.61 -4.09
CA ILE A 144 -7.36 30.54 -3.22
C ILE A 144 -8.70 30.98 -2.63
N ALA A 145 -9.75 30.19 -2.83
CA ALA A 145 -11.03 30.40 -2.17
C ALA A 145 -11.06 29.60 -0.86
N ILE A 146 -11.28 30.28 0.26
CA ILE A 146 -11.56 29.66 1.56
C ILE A 146 -13.05 29.35 1.59
N ILE A 147 -13.40 28.08 1.75
CA ILE A 147 -14.77 27.58 1.72
C ILE A 147 -15.21 27.26 3.14
N ASP A 148 -16.34 27.84 3.53
CA ASP A 148 -16.99 27.52 4.80
C ASP A 148 -17.89 26.29 4.62
N GLY A 149 -17.49 25.17 5.21
CA GLY A 149 -18.23 23.91 5.11
C GLY A 149 -17.97 23.13 3.81
N THR A 150 -19.05 22.67 3.17
CA THR A 150 -18.99 21.81 1.98
C THR A 150 -19.42 22.60 0.76
N ILE A 151 -18.62 22.54 -0.30
CA ILE A 151 -18.90 23.22 -1.55
C ILE A 151 -20.14 22.66 -2.25
N ASP A 152 -21.08 23.54 -2.60
CA ASP A 152 -22.23 23.20 -3.44
C ASP A 152 -21.97 23.47 -4.94
N LEU A 153 -22.96 23.15 -5.78
CA LEU A 153 -22.85 23.35 -7.23
C LEU A 153 -22.72 24.82 -7.61
N ASN A 154 -23.48 25.71 -6.97
CA ASN A 154 -23.53 27.13 -7.32
C ASN A 154 -22.24 27.82 -6.89
N GLU A 155 -21.78 27.54 -5.68
CA GLU A 155 -20.50 27.99 -5.15
C GLU A 155 -19.34 27.53 -6.03
N TYR A 156 -19.37 26.26 -6.48
CA TYR A 156 -18.35 25.76 -7.39
C TYR A 156 -18.36 26.49 -8.73
N VAL A 157 -19.54 26.72 -9.32
CA VAL A 157 -19.66 27.48 -10.58
C VAL A 157 -19.19 28.92 -10.42
N GLU A 158 -19.48 29.56 -9.29
CA GLU A 158 -19.01 30.91 -8.97
C GLU A 158 -17.49 30.96 -8.85
N ILE A 159 -16.88 30.01 -8.12
CA ILE A 159 -15.43 29.87 -8.01
C ILE A 159 -14.77 29.70 -9.38
N LEU A 160 -15.38 28.93 -10.29
CA LEU A 160 -14.87 28.77 -11.66
C LEU A 160 -14.99 30.06 -12.47
N LYS A 161 -16.06 30.83 -12.31
CA LYS A 161 -16.24 32.11 -13.03
C LYS A 161 -15.36 33.23 -12.49
N THR A 162 -14.96 33.14 -11.23
CA THR A 162 -14.21 34.19 -10.53
C THR A 162 -12.74 33.80 -10.38
N SER A 163 -12.45 32.96 -9.39
CA SER A 163 -11.09 32.61 -8.98
C SER A 163 -10.32 31.91 -10.11
N LEU A 164 -10.93 30.95 -10.81
CA LEU A 164 -10.23 30.30 -11.92
C LEU A 164 -9.92 31.28 -13.06
N MET A 165 -10.87 32.13 -13.45
CA MET A 165 -10.66 33.09 -14.53
C MET A 165 -9.55 34.09 -14.19
N GLN A 166 -9.50 34.57 -12.95
CA GLN A 166 -8.41 35.44 -12.47
C GLN A 166 -7.04 34.75 -12.50
N ALA A 167 -6.98 33.48 -12.10
CA ALA A 167 -5.74 32.71 -12.16
C ALA A 167 -5.28 32.44 -13.60
N LEU A 168 -6.21 32.26 -14.54
CA LEU A 168 -5.90 32.10 -15.97
C LEU A 168 -5.37 33.40 -16.58
N GLU A 169 -6.01 34.54 -16.26
CA GLU A 169 -5.56 35.87 -16.69
C GLU A 169 -4.15 36.18 -16.18
N TYR A 170 -3.84 35.84 -14.92
CA TYR A 170 -2.50 36.05 -14.35
C TYR A 170 -1.37 35.36 -15.13
N TYR A 171 -1.64 34.21 -15.74
CA TYR A 171 -0.66 33.46 -16.53
C TYR A 171 -0.81 33.69 -18.05
N ASP A 172 -1.59 34.69 -18.48
CA ASP A 172 -1.92 34.96 -19.89
C ASP A 172 -2.47 33.74 -20.64
N LYS A 173 -3.28 32.91 -19.93
CA LYS A 173 -3.89 31.70 -20.47
C LYS A 173 -5.36 31.96 -20.79
N GLN A 174 -5.65 32.52 -21.96
CA GLN A 174 -7.01 32.65 -22.51
C GLN A 174 -7.28 31.63 -23.62
#